data_AF-A0A923VMS7-F1
#
_entry.id   AF-A0A923VMS7-F1
#
_cell.length_a   1.000
_cell.length_b   1.000
_cell.length_c   1.000
_cell.angle_alpha   90.00
_cell.angle_beta   90.00
_cell.angle_gamma   90.00
#
_symmetry.space_group_name_H-M   'P 1'
#
loop_
_entity.id
_entity.type
_entity.pdbx_description
1 polymer ?
#
loop_
_entity_poly.entity_id
_entity_poly.type
_entity_poly.pdbx_seq_one_letter_code
_entity_poly.pdbx_strand_id
1 'polypeptide(L)'
;YTQEVRVHQQLKPAAADIVFLNNKGGAISRVMVFLIIKDLAVKAGIKKTISPHTFRHSFATSLINGGADLRAIQQMLGHESITTTEIYTHLDRQFLKDTVMTYHPRARK
;
A
#
# COMPACT_ATOMS: atom_id res chain seq x y z
N TYR A 1 -16.20 -2.85 9.70
CA TYR A 1 -15.57 -2.00 10.75
C TYR A 1 -16.39 -0.76 11.14
N THR A 2 -16.61 0.22 10.27
CA THR A 2 -17.30 1.49 10.63
C THR A 2 -18.73 1.28 11.13
N GLN A 3 -19.46 0.32 10.56
CA GLN A 3 -20.84 -0.02 10.94
C GLN A 3 -20.94 -1.11 12.01
N GLU A 4 -19.86 -1.85 12.30
CA GLU A 4 -19.92 -3.09 13.09
C GLU A 4 -19.10 -3.03 14.38
N VAL A 5 -17.96 -2.33 14.37
CA VAL A 5 -17.01 -2.32 15.48
C VAL A 5 -16.92 -0.92 16.06
N ARG A 6 -16.74 0.10 15.20
CA ARG A 6 -16.59 1.50 15.62
C ARG A 6 -17.83 2.03 16.33
N VAL A 7 -19.02 1.56 15.95
CA VAL A 7 -20.30 1.96 16.57
C VAL A 7 -20.38 1.65 18.07
N HIS A 8 -19.59 0.68 18.54
CA HIS A 8 -19.55 0.28 19.94
C HIS A 8 -18.44 0.97 20.75
N GLN A 9 -17.66 1.86 20.13
CA GLN A 9 -16.55 2.57 20.79
C GLN A 9 -17.02 3.92 21.33
N GLN A 10 -16.56 4.29 22.54
CA GLN A 10 -16.80 5.63 23.07
C GLN A 10 -16.01 6.66 22.25
N LEU A 11 -16.71 7.48 21.49
CA LEU A 11 -16.12 8.45 20.57
C LEU A 11 -15.90 9.80 21.27
N LYS A 12 -14.72 10.39 21.11
CA LYS A 12 -14.53 11.81 21.45
C LYS A 12 -15.16 12.68 20.37
N PRO A 13 -15.91 13.75 20.71
CA PRO A 13 -16.54 14.62 19.70
C PRO A 13 -15.58 15.12 18.62
N ALA A 14 -14.34 15.46 19.00
CA ALA A 14 -13.28 15.90 18.08
C ALA A 14 -12.77 14.83 17.09
N ALA A 15 -13.16 13.56 17.26
CA ALA A 15 -12.75 12.45 16.40
C ALA A 15 -13.92 11.87 15.58
N ALA A 16 -15.07 12.57 15.53
CA ALA A 16 -16.29 12.07 14.88
C ALA A 16 -16.09 11.65 13.43
N ASP A 17 -15.32 12.42 12.66
CA ASP A 17 -15.04 12.16 11.25
C ASP A 17 -13.84 11.23 11.01
N ILE A 18 -13.19 10.75 12.07
CA ILE A 18 -12.01 9.89 11.96
C ILE A 18 -12.43 8.43 11.85
N VAL A 19 -12.06 7.77 10.75
CA VAL A 19 -12.38 6.36 10.50
C VAL A 19 -11.77 5.47 11.60
N PHE A 20 -10.45 5.52 11.80
CA PHE A 20 -9.76 4.63 12.75
C PHE A 20 -9.46 5.30 14.09
N LEU A 21 -10.00 4.73 15.16
CA LEU A 21 -9.84 5.23 16.51
C LEU A 21 -8.84 4.41 17.33
N ASN A 22 -8.25 5.05 18.33
CA ASN A 22 -7.53 4.38 19.40
C ASN A 22 -8.49 3.92 20.51
N ASN A 23 -7.99 3.12 21.46
CA ASN A 23 -8.80 2.58 22.56
C ASN A 23 -9.43 3.64 23.48
N LYS A 24 -9.01 4.91 23.39
CA LYS A 24 -9.57 6.04 24.15
C LYS A 24 -10.54 6.89 23.31
N GLY A 25 -10.96 6.42 22.14
CA GLY A 25 -11.95 7.10 21.31
C GLY A 25 -11.43 8.29 20.50
N GLY A 26 -10.12 8.52 20.48
CA GLY A 26 -9.49 9.55 19.66
C GLY A 26 -8.87 8.97 18.38
N ALA A 27 -8.33 9.82 17.51
CA ALA A 27 -7.62 9.37 16.32
C ALA A 27 -6.44 8.44 16.67
N ILE A 28 -6.25 7.39 15.87
CA ILE A 28 -5.02 6.59 15.95
C ILE A 28 -3.82 7.41 15.47
N SER A 29 -2.70 7.34 16.20
CA SER A 29 -1.47 8.04 15.80
C SER A 29 -0.67 7.23 14.77
N ARG A 30 0.16 7.92 13.98
CA ARG A 30 1.08 7.28 13.03
C ARG A 30 2.02 6.26 13.72
N VAL A 31 2.51 6.61 14.91
CA VAL A 31 3.38 5.73 15.72
C VAL A 31 2.62 4.47 16.14
N MET A 32 1.34 4.59 16.53
CA MET A 32 0.54 3.44 16.92
C MET A 32 0.33 2.48 15.75
N VAL A 33 0.09 2.98 14.53
CA VAL A 33 0.00 2.14 13.32
C VAL A 33 1.30 1.35 13.12
N PHE A 34 2.46 1.99 13.28
CA PHE A 34 3.76 1.31 13.19
C PHE A 34 3.90 0.19 14.23
N LEU A 35 3.51 0.44 15.47
CA LEU A 35 3.56 -0.55 16.56
C LEU A 35 2.61 -1.73 16.30
N ILE A 36 1.39 -1.47 15.83
CA ILE A 36 0.42 -2.51 15.46
C ILE A 36 1.00 -3.41 14.36
N ILE A 37 1.58 -2.82 13.32
CA ILE A 37 2.20 -3.58 12.23
C ILE A 37 3.34 -4.47 12.74
N LYS A 38 4.19 -3.93 13.61
CA LYS A 38 5.32 -4.68 14.19
C LYS A 38 4.83 -5.86 15.04
N ASP A 39 3.82 -5.65 15.88
CA ASP A 39 3.21 -6.71 16.69
C ASP A 39 2.57 -7.80 15.81
N LEU A 40 1.82 -7.41 14.78
CA LEU A 40 1.21 -8.36 13.84
C LEU A 40 2.26 -9.15 13.05
N ALA A 41 3.38 -8.52 12.65
CA ALA A 41 4.47 -9.21 11.98
C ALA A 41 5.07 -10.32 12.86
N VAL A 42 5.26 -10.05 14.16
CA VAL A 42 5.73 -11.05 15.14
C VAL A 42 4.74 -12.20 15.25
N LYS A 43 3.44 -11.89 15.41
CA LYS A 43 2.36 -12.90 15.51
C LYS A 43 2.24 -13.76 14.25
N ALA A 44 2.49 -13.17 13.08
CA ALA A 44 2.51 -13.88 11.79
C ALA A 44 3.81 -14.66 11.54
N GLY A 45 4.78 -14.65 12.46
CA GLY A 45 6.07 -15.33 12.31
C GLY A 45 7.01 -14.69 11.29
N ILE A 46 6.78 -13.43 10.90
CA ILE A 46 7.59 -12.73 9.93
C ILE A 46 8.85 -12.18 10.61
N LYS A 47 10.00 -12.75 10.26
CA LYS A 47 11.32 -12.37 10.82
C LYS A 47 11.92 -11.12 10.17
N LYS A 48 11.36 -10.64 9.07
CA LYS A 48 11.81 -9.43 8.38
C LYS A 48 11.32 -8.18 9.12
N THR A 49 12.10 -7.11 9.09
CA THR A 49 11.64 -5.80 9.56
C THR A 49 10.54 -5.28 8.65
N ILE A 50 9.32 -5.15 9.16
CA ILE A 50 8.16 -4.60 8.43
C ILE A 50 7.85 -3.19 8.94
N SER A 51 7.50 -2.32 8.01
CA SER A 51 6.99 -0.97 8.26
C SER A 51 5.80 -0.66 7.32
N PRO A 52 5.06 0.43 7.52
CA PRO A 52 4.06 0.90 6.56
C PRO A 52 4.61 1.01 5.12
N HIS A 53 5.86 1.44 4.94
CA HIS A 53 6.49 1.54 3.63
C HIS A 53 6.72 0.18 2.98
N THR A 54 7.10 -0.83 3.79
CA THR A 54 7.24 -2.22 3.33
C THR A 54 5.92 -2.75 2.80
N PHE A 55 4.80 -2.51 3.51
CA PHE A 55 3.48 -2.90 3.02
C PHE A 55 3.08 -2.19 1.73
N ARG A 56 3.31 -0.88 1.63
CA ARG A 56 3.05 -0.11 0.40
C ARG A 56 3.82 -0.69 -0.78
N HIS A 57 5.10 -1.03 -0.59
CA HIS A 57 5.93 -1.62 -1.64
C HIS A 57 5.45 -3.02 -2.03
N SER A 58 5.15 -3.89 -1.06
CA SER A 58 4.61 -5.22 -1.33
C SER A 58 3.27 -5.18 -2.07
N PHE A 59 2.38 -4.25 -1.72
CA PHE A 59 1.13 -4.02 -2.43
C PHE A 59 1.37 -3.62 -3.89
N ALA A 60 2.25 -2.65 -4.13
CA ALA A 60 2.57 -2.20 -5.48
C ALA A 60 3.18 -3.31 -6.33
N THR A 61 4.18 -4.01 -5.80
CA THR A 61 4.83 -5.14 -6.49
C THR A 61 3.82 -6.26 -6.77
N SER A 62 2.90 -6.55 -5.84
CA SER A 62 1.86 -7.55 -6.07
C SER A 62 0.91 -7.17 -7.20
N LEU A 63 0.55 -5.89 -7.33
CA LEU A 63 -0.29 -5.43 -8.44
C LEU A 63 0.44 -5.49 -9.77
N ILE A 64 1.71 -5.08 -9.81
CA ILE A 64 2.54 -5.15 -11.03
C ILE A 64 2.71 -6.59 -11.49
N ASN A 65 3.04 -7.50 -10.57
CA ASN A 65 3.19 -8.92 -10.89
C ASN A 65 1.86 -9.56 -11.34
N GLY A 66 0.72 -9.00 -10.91
CA GLY A 66 -0.62 -9.38 -11.37
C GLY A 66 -1.01 -8.79 -12.73
N GLY A 67 -0.13 -8.02 -13.38
CA GLY A 67 -0.38 -7.40 -14.68
C GLY A 67 -1.23 -6.12 -14.63
N ALA A 68 -1.36 -5.49 -13.45
CA ALA A 68 -2.08 -4.22 -13.35
C ALA A 68 -1.31 -3.09 -14.05
N ASP A 69 -2.06 -2.18 -14.70
CA ASP A 69 -1.49 -1.01 -15.35
C ASP A 69 -0.75 -0.11 -14.35
N LEU A 70 0.50 0.24 -14.67
CA LEU A 70 1.37 1.05 -13.83
C LEU A 70 0.76 2.42 -13.55
N ARG A 71 0.05 3.00 -14.53
CA ARG A 71 -0.60 4.30 -14.36
C ARG A 71 -1.75 4.22 -13.36
N ALA A 72 -2.52 3.13 -13.39
CA ALA A 72 -3.57 2.87 -12.39
C ALA A 72 -2.97 2.67 -10.98
N ILE A 73 -1.86 1.91 -10.86
CA ILE A 73 -1.16 1.71 -9.58
C ILE A 73 -0.67 3.05 -8.99
N GLN A 74 -0.12 3.93 -9.83
CA GLN A 74 0.34 5.26 -9.40
C GLN A 74 -0.81 6.12 -8.86
N GLN A 75 -1.97 6.09 -9.51
CA GLN A 75 -3.17 6.80 -9.03
C GLN A 75 -3.66 6.24 -7.69
N MET A 76 -3.66 4.91 -7.52
CA MET A 76 -4.10 4.23 -6.29
C MET A 76 -3.17 4.51 -5.09
N LEU A 77 -1.87 4.66 -5.34
CA LEU A 77 -0.88 4.92 -4.29
C LEU A 77 -0.76 6.42 -3.95
N GLY A 78 -1.31 7.31 -4.79
CA GLY A 78 -1.25 8.76 -4.62
C GLY A 78 0.12 9.37 -4.95
N HIS A 79 0.10 10.63 -5.37
CA HIS A 79 1.27 11.38 -5.86
C HIS A 79 2.26 11.84 -4.78
N GLU A 80 1.92 11.74 -3.48
CA GLU A 80 2.66 12.42 -2.40
C GLU A 80 3.91 11.69 -1.87
N SER A 81 4.24 10.50 -2.36
CA SER A 81 5.49 9.83 -1.95
C SER A 81 6.21 9.22 -3.14
N ILE A 82 6.96 10.11 -3.79
CA ILE A 82 7.87 9.93 -4.94
C ILE A 82 9.14 9.13 -4.58
N THR A 83 9.28 8.61 -3.35
CA THR A 83 10.47 7.85 -2.91
C THR A 83 10.57 6.42 -3.46
N THR A 84 9.74 6.05 -4.46
CA THR A 84 9.85 4.78 -5.21
C THR A 84 9.81 4.95 -6.74
N THR A 85 9.94 6.18 -7.25
CA THR A 85 9.85 6.49 -8.68
C THR A 85 10.88 5.74 -9.53
N GLU A 86 12.06 5.44 -8.97
CA GLU A 86 13.13 4.71 -9.66
C GLU A 86 12.83 3.22 -9.89
N ILE A 87 12.09 2.58 -8.98
CA ILE A 87 11.71 1.17 -9.14
C ILE A 87 10.62 1.06 -10.22
N TYR A 88 9.66 1.98 -10.24
CA TYR A 88 8.57 1.98 -11.21
C TYR A 88 9.03 2.32 -12.62
N THR A 89 10.00 3.21 -12.80
CA THR A 89 10.56 3.52 -14.14
C THR A 89 11.38 2.36 -14.71
N HIS A 90 12.11 1.63 -13.87
CA HIS A 90 12.82 0.44 -14.32
C HIS A 90 11.87 -0.71 -14.70
N LEU A 91 10.79 -0.90 -13.93
CA LEU A 91 9.75 -1.89 -14.23
C LEU A 91 8.93 -1.51 -15.47
N ASP A 92 8.60 -0.23 -15.66
CA ASP A 92 7.97 0.28 -16.89
C ASP A 92 8.81 -0.06 -18.11
N ARG A 93 10.14 0.17 -18.07
CA ARG A 93 11.04 -0.19 -19.19
C ARG A 93 11.03 -1.67 -19.51
N GLN A 94 10.97 -2.54 -18.50
CA GLN A 94 10.95 -3.98 -18.72
C GLN A 94 9.60 -4.44 -19.26
N PHE A 95 8.49 -4.00 -18.65
CA PHE A 95 7.13 -4.31 -19.10
C PHE A 95 6.84 -3.77 -20.51
N LEU A 96 7.26 -2.53 -20.79
CA LEU A 96 7.16 -1.92 -22.12
C LEU A 96 8.00 -2.69 -23.13
N LYS A 97 9.22 -3.10 -22.78
CA LYS A 97 10.04 -4.00 -23.63
C LYS A 97 9.31 -5.30 -23.91
N ASP A 98 8.80 -5.98 -22.90
CA ASP A 98 8.15 -7.27 -23.06
C ASP A 98 6.86 -7.15 -23.88
N THR A 99 6.08 -6.09 -23.66
CA THR A 99 4.85 -5.79 -24.43
C THR A 99 5.18 -5.46 -25.89
N VAL A 100 6.20 -4.63 -26.14
CA VAL A 100 6.68 -4.34 -27.50
C VAL A 100 7.19 -5.61 -28.17
N MET A 101 7.97 -6.43 -27.48
CA MET A 101 8.48 -7.69 -28.04
C MET A 101 7.36 -8.68 -28.37
N THR A 102 6.27 -8.68 -27.58
CA THR A 102 5.15 -9.61 -27.75
C THR A 102 4.16 -9.16 -28.82
N TYR A 103 3.83 -7.86 -28.88
CA TYR A 103 2.73 -7.35 -29.71
C TYR A 103 3.16 -6.44 -30.86
N HIS A 104 4.41 -5.99 -30.92
CA HIS A 104 4.85 -5.09 -31.98
C HIS A 104 5.19 -5.88 -33.26
N PRO A 105 4.56 -5.58 -34.41
CA PRO A 105 4.71 -6.36 -35.66
C PRO A 105 6.13 -6.36 -36.25
N ARG A 106 7.02 -5.50 -35.74
CA ARG A 106 8.46 -5.46 -36.11
C ARG A 106 9.41 -6.12 -35.11
N ALA A 107 8.94 -6.64 -33.98
CA ALA A 107 9.81 -7.28 -32.98
C ALA A 107 10.25 -8.70 -33.38
N ARG A 108 9.51 -9.34 -34.31
CA ARG A 108 9.74 -10.73 -34.75
C ARG A 108 10.48 -10.84 -36.08
N LYS A 109 11.24 -9.81 -36.49
CA LYS A 109 12.09 -9.82 -37.68
C LYS A 109 13.56 -9.80 -37.30
#